data_AF-A0A2E6ZVR6-F1
#
_entry.id   AF-A0A2E6ZVR6-F1
#
_cell.length_a   1.000
_cell.length_b   1.000
_cell.length_c   1.000
_cell.angle_alpha   90.00
_cell.angle_beta   90.00
_cell.angle_gamma   90.00
#
_symmetry.space_group_name_H-M   'P 1'
#
loop_
_entity.id
_entity.type
_entity.pdbx_description
1 polymer ?
#
loop_
_entity_poly.entity_id
_entity_poly.type
_entity_poly.pdbx_seq_one_letter_code
_entity_poly.pdbx_strand_id
1 'polypeptide(L)'
;MFAFLFGAALLLPAPSIEAQRRQPVPRPFPQPGDPTRGGSEATAPQPVEPAQPVAAPTSALGVTAETPPSEAVLGFPIYPNAQFITSYEAGRAQRYYLFGTNSSYQEMVNYYTVVLDERGDRVFDAPPTHIFEIGRFREEEMAFPPGVTVKDYTWNGAAGYLNPSQDPEWFKTVIQIVPAPPEQTR
;
A
#
# COMPACT_ATOMS: atom_id res chain seq x y z
N MET A 1 -40.20 42.81 -47.24
CA MET A 1 -41.54 43.39 -47.49
C MET A 1 -42.50 42.81 -46.46
N PHE A 2 -43.13 43.70 -45.66
CA PHE A 2 -44.10 43.51 -44.54
C PHE A 2 -43.60 42.73 -43.30
N ALA A 3 -43.39 43.30 -42.10
CA ALA A 3 -44.09 44.30 -41.27
C ALA A 3 -45.44 43.84 -40.71
N PHE A 4 -45.49 43.54 -39.41
CA PHE A 4 -46.62 43.82 -38.52
C PHE A 4 -46.14 44.18 -37.11
N LEU A 5 -46.88 45.13 -36.53
CA LEU A 5 -46.68 45.92 -35.32
C LEU A 5 -47.48 45.36 -34.11
N PHE A 6 -47.21 45.98 -32.95
CA PHE A 6 -47.95 46.01 -31.67
C PHE A 6 -47.65 44.87 -30.68
N GLY A 7 -47.45 45.10 -29.37
CA GLY A 7 -47.54 46.33 -28.59
C GLY A 7 -47.26 46.11 -27.09
N ALA A 8 -46.89 47.21 -26.44
CA ALA A 8 -47.11 47.63 -25.04
C ALA A 8 -46.92 46.65 -23.84
N ALA A 9 -45.83 46.94 -23.11
CA ALA A 9 -45.79 47.44 -21.72
C ALA A 9 -45.87 46.50 -20.48
N LEU A 10 -45.05 46.91 -19.50
CA LEU A 10 -45.09 46.68 -18.04
C LEU A 10 -44.64 45.31 -17.48
N LEU A 11 -43.45 45.26 -16.85
CA LEU A 11 -43.30 45.23 -15.38
C LEU A 11 -41.81 45.24 -14.94
N LEU A 12 -41.61 45.67 -13.70
CA LEU A 12 -40.38 46.00 -12.95
C LEU A 12 -39.47 44.79 -12.62
N PRO A 13 -38.21 45.04 -12.17
CA PRO A 13 -37.19 44.01 -11.93
C PRO A 13 -37.33 43.33 -10.56
N ALA A 14 -36.96 42.06 -10.47
CA ALA A 14 -36.67 41.39 -9.19
C ALA A 14 -35.66 40.25 -9.38
N PRO A 15 -34.40 40.38 -8.89
CA PRO A 15 -33.60 39.22 -8.53
C PRO A 15 -33.85 38.90 -7.05
N SER A 16 -34.72 37.92 -6.79
CA SER A 16 -34.78 37.26 -5.48
C SER A 16 -34.12 35.90 -5.61
N ILE A 17 -32.78 35.85 -5.50
CA ILE A 17 -32.12 34.62 -5.05
C ILE A 17 -31.94 34.74 -3.54
N GLU A 18 -32.91 34.14 -2.89
CA GLU A 18 -32.89 33.72 -1.50
C GLU A 18 -31.74 32.72 -1.27
N ALA A 19 -31.29 32.64 -0.01
CA ALA A 19 -30.36 31.65 0.54
C ALA A 19 -28.85 31.91 0.37
N GLN A 20 -28.39 33.04 0.91
CA GLN A 20 -27.06 33.10 1.54
C GLN A 20 -27.04 32.15 2.74
N ARG A 21 -26.75 30.86 2.49
CA ARG A 21 -26.48 29.87 3.54
C ARG A 21 -25.22 30.29 4.29
N ARG A 22 -25.44 30.82 5.50
CA ARG A 22 -24.42 31.14 6.51
C ARG A 22 -23.50 29.94 6.70
N GLN A 23 -22.19 30.14 6.51
CA GLN A 23 -21.17 29.18 6.92
C GLN A 23 -21.23 28.97 8.44
N PRO A 24 -21.30 27.74 8.95
CA PRO A 24 -21.21 27.50 10.39
C PRO A 24 -19.76 27.68 10.87
N VAL A 25 -19.58 28.54 11.87
CA VAL A 25 -18.33 28.67 12.64
C VAL A 25 -18.14 27.45 13.57
N PRO A 26 -16.91 26.94 13.76
CA PRO A 26 -16.63 25.85 14.70
C PRO A 26 -16.88 26.25 16.15
N ARG A 27 -17.50 25.37 16.95
CA ARG A 27 -17.68 25.52 18.40
C ARG A 27 -16.45 24.98 19.16
N PRO A 28 -16.00 25.64 20.24
CA PRO A 28 -15.03 25.05 21.16
C PRO A 28 -15.64 23.89 21.98
N PHE A 29 -14.79 22.93 22.35
CA PHE A 29 -15.18 21.75 23.13
C PHE A 29 -15.48 22.09 24.62
N PRO A 30 -16.41 21.38 25.28
CA PRO A 30 -16.67 21.54 26.71
C PRO A 30 -15.55 20.91 27.57
N GLN A 31 -15.17 21.61 28.65
CA GLN A 31 -14.32 21.09 29.73
C GLN A 31 -15.18 20.28 30.72
N PRO A 32 -14.83 19.03 31.06
CA PRO A 32 -15.44 18.32 32.19
C PRO A 32 -15.03 18.96 33.52
N GLY A 33 -16.03 19.41 34.28
CA GLY A 33 -15.88 19.93 35.64
C GLY A 33 -15.85 18.85 36.71
N ASP A 34 -15.37 19.26 37.88
CA ASP A 34 -15.27 18.54 39.15
C ASP A 34 -16.58 17.87 39.63
N PRO A 35 -16.49 16.70 40.29
CA PRO A 35 -17.52 16.25 41.22
C PRO A 35 -17.22 16.69 42.66
N THR A 36 -18.20 17.38 43.25
CA THR A 36 -18.24 17.85 44.65
C THR A 36 -18.33 16.70 45.66
N ARG A 37 -17.29 16.62 46.51
CA ARG A 37 -17.24 16.33 47.98
C ARG A 37 -18.42 15.60 48.66
N GLY A 38 -18.08 14.49 49.34
CA GLY A 38 -18.81 14.00 50.52
C GLY A 38 -18.34 12.65 51.07
N GLY A 39 -17.41 12.66 52.04
CA GLY A 39 -17.01 11.47 52.83
C GLY A 39 -15.57 11.56 53.35
N SER A 40 -15.40 11.82 54.64
CA SER A 40 -14.11 11.94 55.35
C SER A 40 -13.32 10.64 55.40
N GLU A 41 -12.00 10.68 55.18
CA GLU A 41 -11.02 10.16 56.15
C GLU A 41 -9.61 10.69 55.83
N ALA A 42 -8.96 11.23 56.85
CA ALA A 42 -7.59 11.68 56.80
C ALA A 42 -6.64 10.48 56.93
N THR A 43 -5.64 10.36 56.07
CA THR A 43 -4.34 9.72 56.37
C THR A 43 -3.27 10.29 55.44
N ALA A 44 -2.08 10.49 56.01
CA ALA A 44 -0.89 11.19 55.51
C ALA A 44 -0.33 10.76 54.14
N PRO A 45 0.51 11.60 53.49
CA PRO A 45 1.15 11.28 52.22
C PRO A 45 2.19 10.17 52.38
N GLN A 46 2.07 9.09 51.61
CA GLN A 46 3.19 8.15 51.40
C GLN A 46 4.10 8.70 50.29
N PRO A 47 5.43 8.72 50.45
CA PRO A 47 6.35 9.10 49.40
C PRO A 47 6.28 8.06 48.28
N VAL A 48 5.97 8.49 47.06
CA VAL A 48 6.10 7.65 45.87
C VAL A 48 7.58 7.39 45.60
N GLU A 49 7.95 6.12 45.74
CA GLU A 49 9.22 5.55 45.31
C GLU A 49 9.42 5.75 43.79
N PRO A 50 10.66 5.96 43.29
CA PRO A 50 10.88 6.19 41.87
C PRO A 50 10.48 4.96 41.05
N ALA A 51 9.50 5.14 40.16
CA ALA A 51 9.11 4.13 39.19
C ALA A 51 10.33 3.74 38.33
N GLN A 52 10.77 2.49 38.46
CA GLN A 52 11.71 1.87 37.53
C GLN A 52 11.10 1.91 36.12
N PRO A 53 11.87 2.27 35.07
CA PRO A 53 11.36 2.19 33.71
C PRO A 53 11.09 0.72 33.39
N VAL A 54 9.81 0.38 33.21
CA VAL A 54 9.42 -0.87 32.57
C VAL A 54 9.96 -0.79 31.15
N ALA A 55 11.02 -1.55 30.87
CA ALA A 55 11.49 -1.75 29.51
C ALA A 55 10.31 -2.30 28.71
N ALA A 56 9.77 -1.47 27.81
CA ALA A 56 8.90 -1.96 26.76
C ALA A 56 9.66 -3.09 26.05
N PRO A 57 9.02 -4.23 25.72
CA PRO A 57 9.64 -5.19 24.84
C PRO A 57 9.86 -4.47 23.51
N THR A 58 11.09 -4.05 23.27
CA THR A 58 11.59 -3.84 21.91
C THR A 58 11.46 -5.20 21.25
N SER A 59 10.35 -5.44 20.56
CA SER A 59 10.32 -6.41 19.48
C SER A 59 11.30 -5.90 18.44
N ALA A 60 12.59 -6.13 18.68
CA ALA A 60 13.56 -6.20 17.62
C ALA A 60 12.99 -7.26 16.68
N LEU A 61 12.52 -6.82 15.51
CA LEU A 61 12.26 -7.68 14.37
C LEU A 61 13.61 -8.31 14.01
N GLY A 62 14.00 -9.34 14.75
CA GLY A 62 15.07 -10.24 14.38
C GLY A 62 14.56 -11.04 13.20
N VAL A 63 14.67 -10.48 12.01
CA VAL A 63 14.53 -11.24 10.77
C VAL A 63 15.75 -12.15 10.74
N THR A 64 15.58 -13.41 11.12
CA THR A 64 16.53 -14.46 10.76
C THR A 64 16.78 -14.34 9.26
N ALA A 65 18.01 -14.07 8.86
CA ALA A 65 18.36 -13.89 7.45
C ALA A 65 17.96 -15.16 6.67
N GLU A 66 16.87 -15.07 5.92
CA GLU A 66 16.38 -16.15 5.08
C GLU A 66 17.30 -16.27 3.86
N THR A 67 17.66 -17.50 3.50
CA THR A 67 18.53 -17.74 2.34
C THR A 67 17.74 -17.47 1.05
N PRO A 68 18.24 -16.62 0.13
CA PRO A 68 17.55 -16.35 -1.12
C PRO A 68 17.34 -17.63 -1.94
N PRO A 69 16.15 -17.85 -2.52
CA PRO A 69 15.92 -18.99 -3.40
C PRO A 69 16.72 -18.83 -4.70
N SER A 70 17.10 -19.95 -5.30
CA SER A 70 17.73 -19.96 -6.63
C SER A 70 16.68 -20.01 -7.74
N GLU A 71 17.05 -19.59 -8.95
CA GLU A 71 16.18 -19.69 -10.14
C GLU A 71 15.72 -21.14 -10.39
N ALA A 72 16.59 -22.12 -10.14
CA ALA A 72 16.27 -23.54 -10.28
C ALA A 72 15.16 -23.98 -9.30
N VAL A 73 15.08 -23.36 -8.12
CA VAL A 73 14.03 -23.63 -7.13
C VAL A 73 12.73 -22.91 -7.51
N LEU A 74 12.81 -21.70 -8.04
CA LEU A 74 11.62 -20.92 -8.41
C LEU A 74 10.99 -21.36 -9.73
N GLY A 75 11.78 -21.91 -10.65
CA GLY A 75 11.35 -22.16 -12.04
C GLY A 75 11.12 -20.88 -12.84
N PHE A 76 11.59 -19.74 -12.32
CA PHE A 76 11.46 -18.42 -12.94
C PHE A 76 12.82 -17.71 -12.96
N PRO A 77 13.10 -16.92 -14.01
CA PRO A 77 14.28 -16.06 -14.04
C PRO A 77 14.18 -14.98 -12.95
N ILE A 78 15.27 -14.80 -12.20
CA ILE A 78 15.42 -13.71 -11.25
C ILE A 78 16.21 -12.61 -11.96
N TYR A 79 15.74 -11.36 -11.90
CA TYR A 79 16.49 -10.26 -12.49
C TYR A 79 17.88 -10.16 -11.84
N PRO A 80 19.00 -10.13 -12.61
CA PRO A 80 20.36 -10.29 -12.06
C PRO A 80 20.76 -9.28 -10.98
N ASN A 81 20.21 -8.06 -11.04
CA ASN A 81 20.50 -6.99 -10.06
C ASN A 81 19.40 -6.86 -9.00
N ALA A 82 18.53 -7.86 -8.85
CA ALA A 82 17.52 -7.89 -7.83
C ALA A 82 18.08 -8.50 -6.54
N GLN A 83 17.79 -7.85 -5.42
CA GLN A 83 18.14 -8.33 -4.10
C GLN A 83 16.93 -9.01 -3.47
N PHE A 84 17.14 -10.19 -2.88
CA PHE A 84 16.09 -10.85 -2.12
C PHE A 84 15.74 -10.04 -0.87
N ILE A 85 14.45 -9.84 -0.64
CA ILE A 85 13.92 -9.11 0.51
C ILE A 85 13.43 -10.10 1.56
N THR A 86 12.48 -10.96 1.19
CA THR A 86 11.79 -11.89 2.09
C THR A 86 10.91 -12.84 1.28
N SER A 87 10.31 -13.84 1.95
CA SER A 87 9.24 -14.64 1.37
C SER A 87 8.08 -14.83 2.36
N TYR A 88 6.91 -15.18 1.82
CA TYR A 88 5.70 -15.35 2.61
C TYR A 88 4.93 -16.60 2.18
N GLU A 89 4.27 -17.23 3.15
CA GLU A 89 3.25 -18.26 2.90
C GLU A 89 1.99 -17.58 2.35
N ALA A 90 1.63 -17.89 1.12
CA ALA A 90 0.48 -17.36 0.40
C ALA A 90 -0.83 -18.10 0.74
N GLY A 91 -0.71 -19.27 1.40
CA GLY A 91 -1.80 -20.22 1.61
C GLY A 91 -1.69 -21.42 0.68
N ARG A 92 -2.39 -22.51 1.02
CA ARG A 92 -2.36 -23.80 0.27
C ARG A 92 -0.94 -24.35 0.01
N ALA A 93 -0.03 -24.17 0.98
CA ALA A 93 1.39 -24.53 0.87
C ALA A 93 2.12 -23.87 -0.33
N GLN A 94 1.58 -22.78 -0.87
CA GLN A 94 2.22 -21.95 -1.88
C GLN A 94 2.93 -20.79 -1.20
N ARG A 95 4.17 -20.52 -1.63
CA ARG A 95 4.96 -19.38 -1.19
C ARG A 95 5.12 -18.37 -2.31
N TYR A 96 5.31 -17.10 -1.95
CA TYR A 96 5.80 -16.09 -2.87
C TYR A 96 7.03 -15.38 -2.31
N TYR A 97 7.86 -14.89 -3.21
CA TYR A 97 9.17 -14.34 -2.90
C TYR A 97 9.24 -12.89 -3.39
N LEU A 98 9.75 -12.00 -2.56
CA LEU A 98 9.93 -10.59 -2.89
C LEU A 98 11.39 -10.29 -3.16
N PHE A 99 11.61 -9.58 -4.27
CA PHE A 99 12.91 -9.07 -4.66
C PHE A 99 12.82 -7.57 -4.94
N GLY A 100 13.82 -6.81 -4.55
CA GLY A 100 13.93 -5.37 -4.77
C GLY A 100 15.02 -5.04 -5.77
N THR A 101 14.80 -4.02 -6.60
CA THR A 101 15.82 -3.50 -7.50
C THR A 101 15.73 -1.99 -7.68
N ASN A 102 16.86 -1.39 -8.08
CA ASN A 102 16.97 0.02 -8.43
C ASN A 102 16.75 0.31 -9.93
N SER A 103 16.48 -0.72 -10.73
CA SER A 103 16.00 -0.60 -12.12
C SER A 103 14.58 -0.03 -12.18
N SER A 104 14.25 0.64 -13.29
CA SER A 104 12.92 1.26 -13.47
C SER A 104 11.82 0.23 -13.68
N TYR A 105 10.57 0.60 -13.38
CA TYR A 105 9.39 -0.23 -13.68
C TYR A 105 9.33 -0.66 -15.15
N GLN A 106 9.55 0.27 -16.09
CA GLN A 106 9.50 -0.02 -17.53
C GLN A 106 10.58 -1.01 -17.95
N GLU A 107 11.79 -0.87 -17.41
CA GLU A 107 12.88 -1.80 -17.67
C GLU A 107 12.55 -3.21 -17.16
N MET A 108 11.93 -3.32 -15.98
CA MET A 108 11.52 -4.61 -15.42
C MET A 108 10.39 -5.26 -16.23
N VAL A 109 9.40 -4.48 -16.68
CA VAL A 109 8.36 -4.97 -17.58
C VAL A 109 8.98 -5.47 -18.89
N ASN A 110 9.88 -4.70 -19.50
CA ASN A 110 10.55 -5.10 -20.73
C ASN A 110 11.41 -6.36 -20.56
N TYR A 111 12.16 -6.44 -19.45
CA TYR A 111 12.97 -7.61 -19.12
C TYR A 111 12.10 -8.87 -19.04
N TYR A 112 11.08 -8.86 -18.19
CA TYR A 112 10.22 -10.03 -18.01
C TYR A 112 9.40 -10.36 -19.25
N THR A 113 9.06 -9.36 -20.07
CA THR A 113 8.43 -9.61 -21.38
C THR A 113 9.31 -10.48 -22.28
N VAL A 114 10.60 -10.18 -22.33
CA VAL A 114 11.54 -10.90 -23.19
C VAL A 114 11.89 -12.27 -22.62
N VAL A 115 12.19 -12.36 -21.32
CA VAL A 115 12.69 -13.64 -20.75
C VAL A 115 11.57 -14.65 -20.55
N LEU A 116 10.34 -14.21 -20.28
CA LEU A 116 9.19 -15.09 -20.14
C LEU A 116 8.48 -15.38 -21.47
N ASP A 117 8.84 -14.67 -22.55
CA ASP A 117 8.13 -14.69 -23.84
C ASP A 117 6.62 -14.42 -23.68
N GLU A 118 6.27 -13.53 -22.75
CA GLU A 118 4.88 -13.23 -22.38
C GLU A 118 4.71 -11.71 -22.21
N ARG A 119 3.64 -11.14 -22.75
CA ARG A 119 3.43 -9.68 -22.67
C ARG A 119 2.97 -9.25 -21.27
N GLY A 120 2.22 -10.13 -20.61
CA GLY A 120 1.57 -9.84 -19.34
C GLY A 120 0.57 -8.66 -19.43
N ASP A 121 0.02 -8.30 -18.28
CA ASP A 121 -1.02 -7.29 -18.16
C ASP A 121 -0.65 -6.22 -17.15
N ARG A 122 -0.88 -4.95 -17.52
CA ARG A 122 -0.88 -3.86 -16.56
C ARG A 122 -2.22 -3.83 -15.84
N VAL A 123 -2.21 -4.16 -14.56
CA VAL A 123 -3.43 -4.29 -13.75
C VAL A 123 -3.73 -3.06 -12.90
N PHE A 124 -2.73 -2.21 -12.64
CA PHE A 124 -2.91 -0.93 -11.96
C PHE A 124 -2.11 0.19 -12.62
N ASP A 125 -2.71 1.38 -12.66
CA ASP A 125 -2.04 2.59 -13.14
C ASP A 125 -1.28 3.34 -12.04
N ALA A 126 -1.77 3.29 -10.80
CA ALA A 126 -1.28 4.09 -9.68
C ALA A 126 -1.38 3.30 -8.34
N PRO A 127 -0.27 2.75 -7.81
CA PRO A 127 1.03 2.65 -8.46
C PRO A 127 1.00 1.70 -9.67
N PRO A 128 1.81 1.95 -10.71
CA PRO A 128 1.98 1.03 -11.82
C PRO A 128 2.28 -0.39 -11.35
N THR A 129 1.47 -1.35 -11.80
CA THR A 129 1.65 -2.79 -11.49
C THR A 129 1.41 -3.60 -12.76
N HIS A 130 2.35 -4.49 -13.08
CA HIS A 130 2.31 -5.42 -14.19
C HIS A 130 2.35 -6.86 -13.68
N ILE A 131 1.55 -7.75 -14.26
CA ILE A 131 1.50 -9.17 -13.90
C ILE A 131 1.78 -10.02 -15.14
N PHE A 132 2.64 -11.01 -15.00
CA PHE A 132 2.94 -12.05 -15.98
C PHE A 132 2.51 -13.40 -15.40
N GLU A 133 1.48 -14.03 -15.95
CA GLU A 133 1.00 -15.35 -15.52
C GLU A 133 1.52 -16.42 -16.51
N ILE A 134 2.39 -17.33 -16.06
CA ILE A 134 3.14 -18.25 -16.94
C ILE A 134 2.79 -19.73 -16.71
N GLY A 135 1.98 -20.02 -15.68
CA GLY A 135 1.60 -21.37 -15.29
C GLY A 135 0.11 -21.63 -15.31
N ARG A 136 -0.30 -22.89 -15.16
CA ARG A 136 -1.71 -23.24 -15.00
C ARG A 136 -2.14 -22.97 -13.57
N PHE A 137 -3.01 -21.98 -13.40
CA PHE A 137 -3.67 -21.75 -12.13
C PHE A 137 -4.66 -22.88 -11.82
N ARG A 138 -4.61 -23.39 -10.59
CA ARG A 138 -5.55 -24.37 -10.05
C ARG A 138 -6.14 -23.78 -8.79
N GLU A 139 -7.34 -23.24 -8.87
CA GLU A 139 -7.94 -22.48 -7.77
C GLU A 139 -8.12 -23.31 -6.49
N GLU A 140 -8.30 -24.63 -6.61
CA GLU A 140 -8.44 -25.55 -5.49
C GLU A 140 -7.11 -25.84 -4.78
N GLU A 141 -5.99 -25.71 -5.47
CA GLU A 141 -4.65 -26.10 -4.99
C GLU A 141 -3.74 -24.90 -4.74
N MET A 142 -4.02 -23.74 -5.35
CA MET A 142 -3.18 -22.54 -5.29
C MET A 142 -3.92 -21.33 -4.71
N ALA A 143 -3.17 -20.45 -4.05
CA ALA A 143 -3.67 -19.16 -3.59
C ALA A 143 -3.56 -18.09 -4.68
N PHE A 144 -2.53 -18.20 -5.53
CA PHE A 144 -2.25 -17.27 -6.63
C PHE A 144 -1.79 -18.03 -7.89
N PRO A 145 -2.05 -17.49 -9.10
CA PRO A 145 -1.47 -18.01 -10.32
C PRO A 145 0.08 -17.96 -10.27
N PRO A 146 0.78 -18.96 -10.81
CA PRO A 146 2.23 -18.90 -10.97
C PRO A 146 2.63 -17.78 -11.92
N GLY A 147 3.61 -16.97 -11.52
CA GLY A 147 3.95 -15.79 -12.30
C GLY A 147 4.85 -14.79 -11.61
N VAL A 148 5.02 -13.65 -12.28
CA VAL A 148 5.83 -12.52 -11.84
C VAL A 148 4.96 -11.27 -11.79
N THR A 149 4.96 -10.57 -10.65
CA THR A 149 4.33 -9.25 -10.50
C THR A 149 5.41 -8.20 -10.30
N VAL A 150 5.37 -7.15 -11.11
CA VAL A 150 6.28 -6.00 -11.06
C VAL A 150 5.51 -4.78 -10.60
N LYS A 151 5.99 -4.09 -9.57
CA LYS A 151 5.31 -2.91 -9.02
C LYS A 151 6.26 -1.75 -8.80
N ASP A 152 5.84 -0.56 -9.21
CA ASP A 152 6.58 0.71 -9.01
C ASP A 152 6.33 1.23 -7.58
N TYR A 153 7.41 1.46 -6.84
CA TYR A 153 7.38 2.03 -5.49
C TYR A 153 7.88 3.47 -5.42
N THR A 154 8.29 4.04 -6.55
CA THR A 154 8.64 5.48 -6.66
C THR A 154 7.43 6.35 -7.04
N TRP A 155 6.29 5.73 -7.30
CA TRP A 155 5.05 6.41 -7.64
C TRP A 155 4.71 7.53 -6.65
N ASN A 156 4.25 8.66 -7.18
CA ASN A 156 3.90 9.86 -6.41
C ASN A 156 5.07 10.45 -5.59
N GLY A 157 6.31 10.29 -6.06
CA GLY A 157 7.50 10.87 -5.44
C GLY A 157 7.98 10.12 -4.19
N ALA A 158 7.50 8.90 -3.95
CA ALA A 158 8.02 8.04 -2.90
C ALA A 158 9.50 7.68 -3.17
N ALA A 159 10.27 7.51 -2.10
CA ALA A 159 11.69 7.13 -2.21
C ALA A 159 11.89 5.71 -2.79
N GLY A 160 10.88 4.85 -2.65
CA GLY A 160 10.91 3.43 -3.01
C GLY A 160 10.44 2.55 -1.87
N TYR A 161 10.59 1.23 -2.06
CA TYR A 161 10.36 0.24 -1.01
C TYR A 161 11.60 0.14 -0.12
N LEU A 162 11.42 0.29 1.19
CA LEU A 162 12.52 0.21 2.15
C LEU A 162 13.06 -1.22 2.25
N ASN A 163 14.38 -1.39 2.08
CA ASN A 163 15.05 -2.64 2.38
C ASN A 163 15.17 -2.82 3.91
N PRO A 164 14.54 -3.84 4.52
CA PRO A 164 14.62 -4.06 5.96
C PRO A 164 15.93 -4.72 6.41
N SER A 165 16.73 -5.25 5.47
CA SER A 165 17.86 -6.15 5.76
C SER A 165 19.23 -5.49 5.61
N GLN A 166 19.32 -4.30 5.01
CA GLN A 166 20.57 -3.55 4.83
C GLN A 166 20.41 -2.09 5.27
N ASP A 167 21.52 -1.43 5.64
CA ASP A 167 21.59 0.02 5.87
C ASP A 167 20.95 0.78 4.69
N PRO A 168 20.28 1.92 4.95
CA PRO A 168 19.02 2.25 4.29
C PRO A 168 19.16 2.35 2.76
N GLU A 169 18.74 1.28 2.09
CA GLU A 169 18.56 1.20 0.64
C GLU A 169 17.06 1.19 0.32
N TRP A 170 16.64 2.02 -0.64
CA TRP A 170 15.29 2.01 -1.17
C TRP A 170 15.30 1.39 -2.56
N PHE A 171 14.39 0.46 -2.81
CA PHE A 171 14.20 -0.15 -4.11
C PHE A 171 13.12 0.60 -4.88
N LYS A 172 13.45 1.02 -6.10
CA LYS A 172 12.48 1.67 -6.98
C LYS A 172 11.36 0.73 -7.40
N THR A 173 11.71 -0.52 -7.65
CA THR A 173 10.80 -1.55 -8.15
C THR A 173 10.88 -2.77 -7.24
N VAL A 174 9.73 -3.38 -6.95
CA VAL A 174 9.66 -4.70 -6.31
C VAL A 174 9.08 -5.70 -7.29
N ILE A 175 9.68 -6.88 -7.28
CA ILE A 175 9.32 -8.05 -8.07
C ILE A 175 8.81 -9.10 -7.08
N GLN A 176 7.59 -9.56 -7.29
CA GLN A 176 7.02 -10.71 -6.59
C GLN A 176 7.03 -11.90 -7.54
N ILE A 177 7.59 -13.03 -7.10
CA ILE A 177 7.61 -14.27 -7.86
C ILE A 177 6.79 -15.32 -7.11
N VAL A 178 5.82 -15.91 -7.82
CA VAL A 178 5.02 -17.05 -7.37
C VAL A 178 5.46 -18.26 -8.19
N PRO A 179 6.20 -19.22 -7.61
CA PRO A 179 6.67 -20.40 -8.34
C PRO A 179 5.52 -21.24 -8.90
N ALA A 180 5.80 -21.90 -10.02
CA ALA A 180 4.95 -22.99 -10.49
C ALA A 180 5.16 -24.21 -9.58
N PRO A 181 4.12 -25.03 -9.34
CA PRO A 181 4.31 -26.29 -8.63
C PRO A 181 5.32 -27.18 -9.37
N PRO A 182 6.05 -28.07 -8.66
CA PRO A 182 7.08 -28.92 -9.25
C PRO A 182 6.62 -29.72 -10.48
N GLU A 183 5.35 -30.14 -10.49
CA GLU A 183 4.71 -30.89 -11.59
C GLU A 183 4.57 -30.08 -12.89
N GLN A 184 4.67 -28.75 -12.83
CA GLN A 184 4.44 -27.85 -13.97
C GLN A 184 5.72 -27.27 -14.57
N THR A 185 6.87 -27.41 -13.89
CA THR A 185 8.18 -27.00 -14.41
C THR A 185 8.63 -28.00 -15.47
N ARG A 186 8.44 -27.68 -16.75
CA ARG A 186 8.80 -28.54 -17.89
C ARG A 186 9.89 -27.92 -18.75
#